data_AF-A0A1G5T3Q8-F1
#
_entry.id   AF-A0A1G5T3Q8-F1
#
_cell.length_a   1.000
_cell.length_b   1.000
_cell.length_c   1.000
_cell.angle_alpha   90.00
_cell.angle_beta   90.00
_cell.angle_gamma   90.00
#
_symmetry.space_group_name_H-M   'P 1'
#
loop_
_entity.id
_entity.type
_entity.pdbx_description
1 polymer ?
#
loop_
_entity_poly.entity_id
_entity_poly.type
_entity_poly.pdbx_seq_one_letter_code
_entity_poly.pdbx_strand_id
1 'polypeptide(L)'
;SAATRPDIKLRTVPVTSDQLEVPCKTGGVHINGAMKKSNKFSPQVRERAVRMVLEHRGEYSSLWAAIESIAPKIGCVPQTLNEWVRKHEVETGMRDGVTSAERERVKVLEREVKELRKANEILKLASAFFAQAELDRRFKS
;
A
#
# COMPACT_ATOMS: atom_id res chain seq x y z
N SER A 1 50.75 -31.25 36.69
CA SER A 1 50.30 -29.91 36.31
C SER A 1 49.05 -30.06 35.46
N ALA A 2 47.87 -29.94 36.08
CA ALA A 2 46.58 -30.12 35.43
C ALA A 2 45.89 -28.75 35.36
N ALA A 3 45.71 -28.22 34.16
CA ALA A 3 45.05 -26.94 33.93
C ALA A 3 43.56 -27.18 33.63
N THR A 4 42.73 -26.91 34.63
CA THR A 4 41.27 -26.89 34.53
C THR A 4 40.82 -25.62 33.79
N ARG A 5 40.11 -25.78 32.67
CA ARG A 5 39.40 -24.69 31.96
C ARG A 5 38.01 -24.48 32.61
N PRO A 6 37.54 -23.23 32.84
CA PRO A 6 36.18 -23.00 33.31
C PRO A 6 35.16 -22.96 32.16
N ASP A 7 34.06 -23.68 32.37
CA ASP A 7 32.86 -23.74 31.51
C ASP A 7 32.15 -22.38 31.39
N ILE A 8 32.10 -21.84 30.18
CA ILE A 8 31.26 -20.69 29.81
C ILE A 8 29.87 -21.25 29.50
N LYS A 9 28.97 -21.20 30.48
CA LYS A 9 27.54 -21.46 30.27
C LYS A 9 26.96 -20.36 29.39
N LEU A 10 26.79 -20.65 28.10
CA LEU A 10 25.91 -19.92 27.19
C LEU A 10 24.51 -19.91 27.78
N ARG A 11 24.10 -18.76 28.30
CA ARG A 11 22.76 -18.51 28.83
C ARG A 11 21.85 -18.25 27.63
N THR A 12 21.23 -19.31 27.11
CA THR A 12 20.12 -19.20 26.16
C THR A 12 18.96 -18.49 26.86
N VAL A 13 18.65 -17.27 26.43
CA VAL A 13 17.47 -16.53 26.91
C VAL A 13 16.27 -17.03 26.10
N PRO A 14 15.19 -17.53 26.72
CA PRO A 14 14.00 -17.90 25.98
C PRO A 14 13.28 -16.63 25.50
N VAL A 15 13.09 -16.50 24.19
CA VAL A 15 12.12 -15.57 23.59
C VAL A 15 10.74 -16.08 24.00
N THR A 16 10.16 -15.49 25.03
CA THR A 16 8.75 -15.71 25.36
C THR A 16 7.92 -14.96 24.34
N SER A 17 7.52 -15.71 23.31
CA SER A 17 6.47 -15.39 22.37
C SER A 17 5.12 -15.42 23.10
N ASP A 18 4.88 -14.47 24.00
CA ASP A 18 3.55 -14.28 24.57
C ASP A 18 2.70 -13.42 23.64
N GLN A 19 1.94 -14.12 22.82
CA GLN A 19 0.80 -13.62 22.07
C GLN A 19 -0.26 -13.10 23.05
N LEU A 20 -0.14 -11.86 23.48
CA LEU A 20 -1.29 -11.09 23.93
C LEU A 20 -1.93 -10.44 22.71
N GLU A 21 -2.79 -11.22 22.04
CA GLU A 21 -3.77 -10.66 21.11
C GLU A 21 -4.67 -9.69 21.89
N VAL A 22 -4.41 -8.40 21.73
CA VAL A 22 -5.32 -7.33 22.14
C VAL A 22 -6.33 -7.11 21.00
N PRO A 23 -7.61 -7.50 21.15
CA PRO A 23 -8.59 -7.27 20.12
C PRO A 23 -8.96 -5.78 20.10
N CYS A 24 -8.45 -5.03 19.14
CA CYS A 24 -9.03 -3.74 18.78
C CYS A 24 -10.44 -3.97 18.21
N LYS A 25 -11.43 -4.00 19.10
CA LYS A 25 -12.86 -4.02 18.76
C LYS A 25 -13.16 -2.91 17.76
N THR A 26 -13.38 -3.29 16.50
CA THR A 26 -13.81 -2.37 15.46
C THR A 26 -15.33 -2.41 15.41
N GLY A 27 -15.97 -1.58 16.23
CA GLY A 27 -17.38 -1.25 16.06
C GLY A 27 -17.54 -0.41 14.80
N GLY A 28 -18.16 -0.99 13.77
CA GLY A 28 -18.47 -0.32 12.52
C GLY A 28 -19.89 -0.68 12.10
N VAL A 29 -20.80 0.28 12.23
CA VAL A 29 -22.20 0.21 11.79
C VAL A 29 -22.24 -0.03 10.28
N HIS A 30 -23.07 -0.98 9.85
CA HIS A 30 -23.36 -1.23 8.45
C HIS A 30 -24.28 -0.15 7.89
N ILE A 31 -23.81 0.63 6.90
CA ILE A 31 -24.65 1.37 5.97
C ILE A 31 -24.14 1.16 4.54
N ASN A 32 -25.07 0.85 3.63
CA ASN A 32 -24.80 0.51 2.24
C ASN A 32 -24.28 1.73 1.46
N GLY A 33 -23.14 1.57 0.77
CA GLY A 33 -22.58 2.56 -0.15
C GLY A 33 -21.08 2.80 0.07
N ALA A 34 -20.24 2.28 -0.83
CA ALA A 34 -18.80 2.55 -0.98
C ALA A 34 -18.06 3.00 0.30
N MET A 35 -17.68 2.04 1.14
CA MET A 35 -16.96 2.25 2.40
C MET A 35 -15.61 2.95 2.17
N LYS A 36 -15.59 4.29 2.22
CA LYS A 36 -14.36 5.03 2.51
C LYS A 36 -14.02 4.76 3.97
N LYS A 37 -13.13 3.78 4.21
CA LYS A 37 -12.59 3.51 5.56
C LYS A 37 -12.10 4.83 6.13
N SER A 38 -12.81 5.39 7.12
CA SER A 38 -12.44 6.62 7.79
C SER A 38 -11.02 6.44 8.30
N ASN A 39 -10.09 7.15 7.69
CA ASN A 39 -8.68 6.96 7.93
C ASN A 39 -8.40 7.52 9.33
N LYS A 40 -8.39 6.66 10.36
CA LYS A 40 -8.32 7.04 11.79
C LYS A 40 -7.10 7.91 12.15
N PHE A 41 -6.09 7.90 11.27
CA PHE A 41 -4.86 8.69 11.39
C PHE A 41 -4.69 9.59 10.18
N SER A 42 -4.45 10.88 10.43
CA SER A 42 -4.13 11.88 9.40
C SER A 42 -2.82 11.52 8.66
N PRO A 43 -2.64 11.96 7.40
CA PRO A 43 -1.40 11.70 6.67
C PRO A 43 -0.17 12.29 7.38
N GLN A 44 -0.31 13.46 8.01
CA GLN A 44 0.78 14.11 8.74
C GLN A 44 1.26 13.27 9.93
N VAL A 45 0.34 12.59 10.65
CA VAL A 45 0.71 11.69 11.74
C VAL A 45 1.48 10.48 11.23
N ARG A 46 1.09 9.93 10.06
CA ARG A 46 1.77 8.78 9.45
C ARG A 46 3.18 9.14 9.00
N GLU A 47 3.32 10.25 8.29
CA GLU A 47 4.62 10.75 7.82
C GLU A 47 5.56 11.01 9.00
N ARG A 48 5.04 11.65 10.06
CA ARG A 48 5.82 11.87 11.29
C ARG A 48 6.25 10.55 11.93
N ALA A 49 5.34 9.58 12.04
CA ALA A 49 5.63 8.29 12.65
C ALA A 49 6.69 7.50 11.85
N VAL A 50 6.54 7.45 10.53
CA VAL A 50 7.53 6.79 9.65
C VAL A 50 8.89 7.49 9.74
N ARG A 51 8.92 8.83 9.69
CA ARG A 51 10.17 9.60 9.85
C ARG A 51 10.86 9.29 11.16
N MET A 52 10.11 9.25 12.27
CA MET A 52 10.65 8.93 13.59
C MET A 52 11.27 7.53 13.64
N VAL A 53 10.63 6.53 13.01
CA VAL A 53 11.18 5.17 12.90
C VAL A 53 12.48 5.15 12.09
N LEU A 54 12.51 5.86 10.95
CA LEU A 54 13.69 5.89 10.09
C LEU A 54 14.88 6.61 10.76
N GLU A 55 14.61 7.67 11.52
CA GLU A 55 15.61 8.45 12.25
C GLU A 55 16.25 7.62 13.37
N HIS A 56 15.45 6.92 14.17
CA HIS A 56 15.94 6.14 15.30
C HIS A 56 16.33 4.71 14.94
N ARG A 57 16.24 4.30 13.66
CA ARG A 57 16.49 2.91 13.24
C ARG A 57 17.87 2.38 13.64
N GLY A 58 18.87 3.26 13.74
CA GLY A 58 20.25 2.91 14.09
C GLY A 58 20.50 2.76 15.59
N GLU A 59 19.57 3.23 16.43
CA GLU A 59 19.65 3.16 17.89
C GLU A 59 19.11 1.84 18.44
N TYR A 60 18.37 1.09 17.62
CA TYR A 60 17.75 -0.18 17.98
C TYR A 60 18.41 -1.36 17.25
N SER A 61 18.32 -2.56 17.84
CA SER A 61 18.87 -3.79 17.27
C SER A 61 18.16 -4.25 15.99
N SER A 62 16.92 -3.81 15.77
CA SER A 62 16.14 -4.12 14.57
C SER A 62 15.10 -3.03 14.29
N LEU A 63 14.64 -2.99 13.04
CA LEU A 63 13.52 -2.11 12.64
C LEU A 63 12.25 -2.40 13.45
N TRP A 64 11.99 -3.68 13.75
CA TRP A 64 10.84 -4.08 14.55
C TRP A 64 10.91 -3.55 15.98
N ALA A 65 12.08 -3.59 16.62
CA ALA A 65 12.29 -2.99 17.95
C ALA A 65 12.08 -1.46 17.96
N ALA A 66 12.51 -0.76 16.90
CA ALA A 66 12.22 0.65 16.73
C ALA A 66 10.71 0.91 16.58
N ILE A 67 10.01 0.07 15.81
CA ILE A 67 8.56 0.16 15.61
C ILE A 67 7.80 -0.08 16.92
N GLU A 68 8.15 -1.12 17.68
CA GLU A 68 7.50 -1.45 18.96
C GLU A 68 7.65 -0.33 19.99
N SER A 69 8.81 0.35 20.03
CA SER A 69 9.04 1.45 20.96
C SER A 69 8.37 2.77 20.55
N ILE A 70 8.13 2.97 19.25
CA ILE A 70 7.54 4.22 18.70
C ILE A 70 6.02 4.13 18.60
N ALA A 71 5.45 2.95 18.30
CA ALA A 71 4.01 2.80 18.12
C ALA A 71 3.16 3.29 19.32
N PRO A 72 3.53 3.04 20.59
CA PRO A 72 2.83 3.59 21.74
C PRO A 72 2.86 5.12 21.81
N LYS A 73 3.94 5.76 21.35
CA LYS A 73 4.10 7.23 21.34
C LYS A 73 3.14 7.91 20.36
N ILE A 74 2.71 7.18 19.32
CA ILE A 74 1.76 7.64 18.30
C ILE A 74 0.32 7.22 18.62
N GLY A 75 0.15 6.23 19.51
CA GLY A 75 -1.15 5.64 19.83
C GLY A 75 -1.66 4.69 18.75
N CYS A 76 -0.76 4.00 18.04
CA CYS A 76 -1.10 2.99 17.04
C CYS A 76 -0.53 1.61 17.40
N VAL A 77 -1.05 0.57 16.76
CA VAL A 77 -0.53 -0.80 16.91
C VAL A 77 0.78 -0.91 16.11
N PRO A 78 1.83 -1.59 16.63
CA PRO A 78 3.11 -1.77 15.93
C PRO A 78 2.96 -2.28 14.49
N GLN A 79 2.02 -3.19 14.26
CA GLN A 79 1.69 -3.72 12.93
C GLN A 79 1.25 -2.61 11.96
N THR A 80 0.41 -1.66 12.40
CA THR A 80 -0.03 -0.52 11.58
C THR A 80 1.14 0.38 11.21
N LEU A 81 2.06 0.63 12.15
CA LEU A 81 3.26 1.43 11.88
C LEU A 81 4.21 0.72 10.90
N ASN A 82 4.37 -0.60 11.03
CA ASN A 82 5.14 -1.42 10.09
C ASN A 82 4.57 -1.34 8.66
N GLU A 83 3.24 -1.39 8.51
CA GLU A 83 2.58 -1.22 7.21
C GLU A 83 2.89 0.16 6.59
N TRP A 84 2.92 1.22 7.40
CA TRP A 84 3.26 2.56 6.92
C TRP A 84 4.72 2.66 6.48
N VAL A 85 5.64 2.05 7.23
CA VAL A 85 7.07 1.99 6.85
C VAL A 85 7.24 1.22 5.54
N ARG A 86 6.61 0.04 5.41
CA ARG A 86 6.65 -0.75 4.16
C ARG A 86 6.08 0.02 2.97
N LYS A 87 4.96 0.72 3.18
CA LYS A 87 4.38 1.56 2.13
C LYS A 87 5.35 2.69 1.75
N HIS A 88 5.99 3.33 2.72
CA HIS A 88 6.99 4.35 2.47
C HIS A 88 8.21 3.81 1.71
N GLU A 89 8.69 2.59 2.01
CA GLU A 89 9.77 1.93 1.25
C GLU A 89 9.39 1.74 -0.22
N VAL A 90 8.14 1.35 -0.49
CA VAL A 90 7.62 1.22 -1.86
C VAL A 90 7.54 2.59 -2.56
N GLU A 91 7.00 3.62 -1.90
CA GLU A 91 6.92 4.97 -2.47
C GLU A 91 8.31 5.58 -2.71
N THR A 92 9.31 5.23 -1.89
CA THR A 92 10.71 5.69 -2.04
C THR A 92 11.49 4.85 -3.05
N GLY A 93 10.93 3.74 -3.55
CA GLY A 93 11.60 2.83 -4.47
C GLY A 93 12.69 1.95 -3.82
N MET A 94 12.71 1.85 -2.49
CA MET A 94 13.59 0.92 -1.76
C MET A 94 13.11 -0.53 -1.86
N ARG A 95 11.82 -0.74 -2.18
CA ARG A 95 11.20 -2.04 -2.36
C ARG A 95 10.37 -2.04 -3.65
N ASP A 96 10.45 -3.13 -4.40
CA ASP A 96 9.64 -3.32 -5.60
C ASP A 96 8.14 -3.30 -5.25
N GLY A 97 7.40 -2.40 -5.92
CA GLY A 97 5.97 -2.26 -5.75
C GLY A 97 5.41 -1.11 -6.60
N VAL A 98 4.10 -1.16 -6.87
CA VAL A 98 3.42 -0.08 -7.61
C VAL A 98 3.16 1.08 -6.66
N THR A 99 3.85 2.20 -6.89
CA THR A 99 3.67 3.43 -6.12
C THR A 99 2.26 3.99 -6.30
N SER A 100 1.80 4.78 -5.34
CA SER A 100 0.48 5.42 -5.43
C SER A 100 0.39 6.35 -6.65
N ALA A 101 1.50 6.99 -7.03
CA ALA A 101 1.58 7.81 -8.22
C ALA A 101 1.40 6.98 -9.51
N GLU A 102 2.05 5.82 -9.57
CA GLU A 102 1.94 4.92 -10.72
C GLU A 102 0.52 4.37 -10.86
N ARG A 103 -0.13 4.02 -9.75
CA ARG A 103 -1.53 3.58 -9.75
C ARG A 103 -2.49 4.66 -10.30
N GLU A 104 -2.28 5.92 -9.93
CA GLU A 104 -3.13 7.01 -10.43
C GLU A 104 -2.89 7.25 -11.92
N ARG A 105 -1.64 7.19 -12.38
CA ARG A 105 -1.31 7.28 -13.81
C ARG A 105 -2.00 6.20 -14.62
N VAL A 106 -1.91 4.94 -14.18
CA VAL A 106 -2.60 3.82 -14.84
C VAL A 106 -4.09 4.08 -14.96
N LYS A 107 -4.74 4.55 -13.89
CA LYS A 107 -6.18 4.85 -13.89
C LYS A 107 -6.56 5.98 -14.85
N VAL A 108 -5.73 7.03 -14.95
CA VAL A 108 -5.94 8.11 -15.92
C VAL A 108 -5.79 7.58 -17.34
N LEU A 109 -4.76 6.79 -17.61
CA LEU A 109 -4.53 6.18 -18.91
C LEU A 109 -5.65 5.21 -19.31
N GLU A 110 -6.17 4.41 -18.39
CA GLU A 110 -7.28 3.50 -18.64
C GLU A 110 -8.55 4.26 -19.07
N ARG A 111 -8.81 5.42 -18.46
CA ARG A 111 -9.93 6.29 -18.85
C ARG A 111 -9.72 6.86 -20.24
N GLU A 112 -8.53 7.34 -20.53
CA GLU A 112 -8.20 7.88 -21.86
C GLU A 112 -8.35 6.80 -22.94
N VAL A 113 -7.81 5.60 -22.71
CA VAL A 113 -7.95 4.46 -23.63
C VAL A 113 -9.42 4.12 -23.86
N LYS A 114 -10.25 4.18 -22.82
CA LYS A 114 -11.69 3.92 -22.94
C LYS A 114 -12.39 4.97 -23.83
N GLU A 115 -12.11 6.24 -23.62
CA GLU A 115 -12.69 7.32 -24.42
C GLU A 115 -12.20 7.27 -25.87
N LEU A 116 -10.90 7.03 -26.10
CA LEU A 116 -10.34 6.87 -27.44
C LEU A 116 -10.94 5.66 -28.18
N ARG A 117 -11.21 4.56 -27.48
CA ARG A 117 -11.89 3.39 -28.06
C ARG A 117 -13.33 3.71 -28.45
N LYS A 118 -14.05 4.43 -27.60
CA LYS A 118 -15.42 4.89 -27.89
C LYS A 118 -15.47 5.84 -29.08
N ALA A 119 -14.55 6.79 -29.16
CA ALA A 119 -14.44 7.70 -30.30
C ALA A 119 -14.15 6.93 -31.60
N ASN A 120 -13.21 5.97 -31.56
CA ASN A 120 -12.93 5.11 -32.71
C ASN A 120 -14.16 4.30 -33.16
N GLU A 121 -14.97 3.81 -32.22
CA GLU A 121 -16.20 3.09 -32.55
C GLU A 121 -17.19 3.99 -33.29
N ILE A 122 -17.39 5.22 -32.81
CA ILE A 122 -18.25 6.22 -33.49
C ILE A 122 -17.74 6.47 -34.92
N LEU A 123 -16.43 6.67 -35.10
CA LEU A 123 -15.84 6.92 -36.41
C LEU A 123 -15.99 5.73 -37.37
N LYS A 124 -15.86 4.50 -36.86
CA LYS A 124 -16.09 3.27 -37.64
C LYS A 124 -17.54 3.15 -38.07
N LEU A 125 -18.49 3.40 -37.15
CA LEU A 125 -19.91 3.39 -37.45
C LEU A 125 -20.28 4.46 -38.49
N ALA A 126 -19.76 5.68 -38.34
CA ALA A 126 -19.96 6.76 -39.30
C ALA A 126 -19.42 6.39 -40.68
N SER A 127 -18.21 5.83 -40.75
CA SER A 127 -17.60 5.38 -42.00
C SER A 127 -18.44 4.31 -42.71
N ALA A 128 -18.95 3.33 -41.96
CA ALA A 128 -19.83 2.30 -42.49
C ALA A 128 -21.15 2.89 -43.01
N PHE A 129 -21.75 3.83 -42.28
CA PHE A 129 -22.96 4.52 -42.70
C PHE A 129 -22.77 5.31 -44.00
N PHE A 130 -21.67 6.06 -44.12
CA PHE A 130 -21.37 6.81 -45.34
C PHE A 130 -21.10 5.89 -46.54
N ALA A 131 -20.38 4.77 -46.33
CA ALA A 131 -20.16 3.78 -47.38
C ALA A 131 -21.47 3.18 -47.89
N GLN A 132 -22.40 2.83 -46.98
CA GLN A 132 -23.72 2.31 -47.37
C GLN A 132 -24.53 3.36 -48.15
N ALA A 133 -24.56 4.62 -47.69
CA ALA A 133 -25.27 5.69 -48.37
C ALA A 133 -24.73 5.96 -49.78
N GLU A 134 -23.41 5.85 -49.98
CA GLU A 134 -22.80 5.96 -51.31
C GLU A 134 -23.19 4.80 -52.22
N LEU A 135 -23.20 3.57 -51.72
CA LEU A 135 -23.67 2.41 -52.48
C LEU A 135 -25.15 2.56 -52.89
N ASP A 136 -26.02 2.96 -51.96
CA ASP A 136 -27.44 3.15 -52.22
C ASP A 136 -27.73 4.20 -53.31
N ARG A 137 -26.90 5.25 -53.41
CA ARG A 137 -27.01 6.26 -54.49
C ARG A 137 -26.65 5.67 -55.86
N ARG A 138 -25.61 4.83 -55.91
CA ARG A 138 -25.14 4.20 -57.16
C ARG A 138 -26.13 3.19 -57.73
N PHE A 139 -26.88 2.47 -56.88
CA PHE A 139 -27.89 1.52 -57.35
C PHE A 139 -29.23 2.16 -57.78
N LYS A 140 -29.45 3.45 -57.47
CA LYS A 140 -30.66 4.21 -57.84
C LYS A 140 -30.45 5.12 -59.05
N SER A 141 -29.23 5.20 -59.57
CA SER A 141 -28.86 5.91 -60.80
C SER A 141 -28.77 4.91 -61.95
#